data_AF-A0A5C4SFL2-F1
#
_entry.id   AF-A0A5C4SFL2-F1
#
_cell.length_a   1.000
_cell.length_b   1.000
_cell.length_c   1.000
_cell.angle_alpha   90.00
_cell.angle_beta   90.00
_cell.angle_gamma   90.00
#
_symmetry.space_group_name_H-M   'P 1'
#
loop_
_entity.id
_entity.type
_entity.pdbx_description
1 polymer ?
#
loop_
_entity_poly.entity_id
_entity_poly.type
_entity_poly.pdbx_seq_one_letter_code
_entity_poly.pdbx_strand_id
1 'polypeptide(L)'
;MADKSLPRSLPANWSLAVHNDIVSIFQNHLDLPEAISVDTRLEELGVTSFGFIELVLKIENQIGLEFEDRYLNYLEFQTVENVISYCQRLASADRGGPTNPNC
;
A
#
# COMPACT_ATOMS: atom_id res chain seq x y z
N MET A 1 -26.03 1.60 0.92
CA MET A 1 -25.09 1.35 -0.20
C MET A 1 -24.19 2.56 -0.31
N ALA A 2 -22.89 2.40 -0.08
CA ALA A 2 -21.91 3.44 -0.40
C ALA A 2 -21.34 3.10 -1.78
N ASP A 3 -21.68 3.90 -2.79
CA ASP A 3 -21.07 3.77 -4.11
C ASP A 3 -19.63 4.29 -3.99
N LYS A 4 -18.66 3.36 -3.95
CA LYS A 4 -17.26 3.67 -3.65
C LYS A 4 -16.49 4.13 -4.90
N SER A 5 -17.18 4.78 -5.84
CA SER A 5 -16.59 5.34 -7.06
C SER A 5 -15.63 6.48 -6.73
N LEU A 6 -14.34 6.17 -6.69
CA LEU A 6 -13.27 7.16 -6.59
C LEU A 6 -13.36 8.16 -7.77
N PRO A 7 -13.01 9.44 -7.55
CA PRO A 7 -13.07 10.45 -8.60
C PRO A 7 -12.07 10.10 -9.72
N ARG A 8 -12.54 10.11 -10.97
CA ARG A 8 -11.79 9.76 -12.21
C ARG A 8 -10.62 10.70 -12.57
N SER A 9 -10.16 11.49 -11.62
CA SER A 9 -9.03 12.41 -11.70
C SER A 9 -8.61 12.76 -10.27
N LEU A 10 -7.47 12.24 -9.84
CA LEU A 10 -6.98 12.39 -8.47
C LEU A 10 -6.43 13.82 -8.25
N PRO A 11 -6.98 14.61 -7.31
CA PRO A 11 -6.38 15.90 -6.94
C PRO A 11 -4.94 15.73 -6.41
N ALA A 12 -4.12 16.77 -6.59
CA ALA A 12 -2.67 16.76 -6.34
C ALA A 12 -2.24 16.54 -4.86
N ASN A 13 -3.19 16.35 -3.94
CA ASN A 13 -2.96 15.95 -2.56
C ASN A 13 -3.00 14.42 -2.34
N TRP A 14 -3.24 13.62 -3.38
CA TRP A 14 -3.34 12.15 -3.30
C TRP A 14 -2.14 11.46 -2.64
N SER A 15 -0.90 11.90 -2.88
CA SER A 15 0.28 11.30 -2.26
C SER A 15 0.24 11.36 -0.72
N LEU A 16 -0.33 12.43 -0.16
CA LEU A 16 -0.52 12.58 1.30
C LEU A 16 -1.70 11.75 1.81
N ALA A 17 -2.80 11.65 1.05
CA ALA A 17 -3.92 10.78 1.40
C ALA A 17 -3.48 9.30 1.43
N VAL A 18 -2.87 8.80 0.36
CA VAL A 18 -2.36 7.42 0.25
C VAL A 18 -1.33 7.11 1.35
N HIS A 19 -0.45 8.06 1.67
CA HIS A 19 0.49 7.90 2.79
C HIS A 19 -0.25 7.74 4.14
N ASN A 20 -1.17 8.66 4.46
CA ASN A 20 -1.93 8.63 5.71
C ASN A 20 -2.82 7.39 5.83
N ASP A 21 -3.50 6.98 4.75
CA ASP A 21 -4.33 5.78 4.70
C ASP A 21 -3.50 4.52 4.97
N ILE A 22 -2.35 4.35 4.31
CA ILE A 22 -1.48 3.18 4.50
C ILE A 22 -0.91 3.15 5.92
N VAL A 23 -0.40 4.27 6.44
CA VAL A 23 0.08 4.36 7.83
C VAL A 23 -1.04 3.97 8.81
N SER A 24 -2.27 4.43 8.57
CA SER A 24 -3.43 4.07 9.38
C SER A 24 -3.78 2.58 9.28
N ILE A 25 -3.68 1.96 8.09
CA ILE A 25 -3.91 0.51 7.92
C ILE A 25 -2.87 -0.31 8.68
N PHE A 26 -1.59 0.07 8.59
CA PHE A 26 -0.51 -0.59 9.34
C PHE A 26 -0.74 -0.49 10.85
N GLN A 27 -1.01 0.71 11.38
CA GLN A 27 -1.27 0.90 12.82
C GLN A 27 -2.48 0.08 13.31
N ASN A 28 -3.61 0.11 12.58
CA ASN A 28 -4.82 -0.63 12.96
C ASN A 28 -4.74 -2.15 12.75
N HIS A 29 -3.81 -2.65 11.91
CA HIS A 29 -3.62 -4.09 11.70
C HIS A 29 -2.63 -4.70 12.71
N LEU A 30 -1.66 -3.91 13.17
CA LEU A 30 -0.57 -4.36 14.04
C LEU A 30 -0.72 -3.89 15.50
N ASP A 31 -1.84 -3.25 15.84
CA ASP A 31 -2.17 -2.69 17.18
C ASP A 31 -1.08 -1.75 17.74
N LEU A 32 -0.45 -0.96 16.86
CA LEU A 32 0.72 -0.16 17.21
C LEU A 32 0.32 1.19 17.86
N PRO A 33 0.78 1.50 19.09
CA PRO A 33 0.31 2.64 19.86
C PRO A 33 0.95 3.99 19.48
N GLU A 34 1.92 4.00 18.56
CA GLU A 34 2.74 5.16 18.21
C GLU A 34 2.88 5.31 16.68
N ALA A 35 3.38 6.46 16.22
CA ALA A 35 3.64 6.71 14.81
C ALA A 35 4.81 5.85 14.30
N ILE A 36 4.52 4.94 13.37
CA ILE A 36 5.54 4.15 12.67
C ILE A 36 6.41 5.04 11.77
N SER A 37 7.72 4.81 11.73
CA SER A 37 8.56 5.42 10.68
C SER A 37 8.39 4.66 9.38
N VAL A 38 8.45 5.37 8.25
CA VAL A 38 8.38 4.73 6.93
C VAL A 38 9.62 3.88 6.62
N ASP A 39 10.75 4.22 7.25
CA ASP A 39 12.03 3.51 7.15
C ASP A 39 12.06 2.18 7.92
N THR A 40 11.12 1.95 8.85
CA THR A 40 11.08 0.73 9.67
C THR A 40 10.78 -0.48 8.80
N ARG A 41 11.49 -1.59 9.03
CA ARG A 41 11.30 -2.80 8.22
C ARG A 41 10.00 -3.51 8.56
N LEU A 42 9.37 -4.13 7.57
CA LEU A 42 8.10 -4.85 7.77
C LEU A 42 8.26 -6.00 8.80
N GLU A 43 9.40 -6.70 8.74
CA GLU A 43 9.79 -7.73 9.71
C GLU A 43 9.92 -7.20 11.15
N GLU A 44 10.40 -5.97 11.32
CA GLU A 44 10.59 -5.31 12.64
C GLU A 44 9.25 -4.86 13.25
N LEU A 45 8.25 -4.60 12.39
CA LEU A 45 6.86 -4.38 12.79
C LEU A 45 6.09 -5.70 13.01
N GLY A 46 6.75 -6.86 12.92
CA GLY A 46 6.12 -8.18 13.10
C GLY A 46 5.29 -8.67 11.91
N VAL A 47 5.39 -8.02 10.74
CA VAL A 47 4.66 -8.43 9.54
C VAL A 47 5.23 -9.75 9.02
N THR A 48 4.38 -10.77 8.96
CA THR A 48 4.68 -12.08 8.36
C THR A 48 4.21 -12.13 6.91
N SER A 49 4.62 -13.15 6.15
CA SER A 49 4.13 -13.39 4.78
C SER A 49 2.60 -13.41 4.67
N PHE A 50 1.91 -14.06 5.62
CA PHE A 50 0.44 -14.08 5.66
C PHE A 50 -0.13 -12.71 6.06
N GLY A 51 0.43 -12.08 7.10
CA GLY A 51 0.01 -10.75 7.54
C GLY A 51 0.17 -9.68 6.46
N PHE A 52 1.19 -9.78 5.61
CA PHE A 52 1.40 -8.90 4.45
C PHE A 52 0.28 -9.04 3.41
N ILE A 53 -0.16 -10.27 3.09
CA ILE A 53 -1.27 -10.51 2.16
C ILE A 53 -2.57 -9.93 2.71
N GLU A 54 -2.86 -10.10 4.01
CA GLU A 54 -4.02 -9.44 4.64
C GLU A 54 -3.92 -7.91 4.60
N LEU A 55 -2.72 -7.35 4.70
CA LEU A 55 -2.46 -5.91 4.64
C LEU A 55 -2.66 -5.37 3.21
N VAL A 56 -2.18 -6.08 2.18
CA VAL A 56 -2.45 -5.76 0.77
C VAL A 56 -3.95 -5.76 0.50
N LEU A 57 -4.67 -6.83 0.85
CA LEU A 57 -6.13 -6.93 0.66
C LEU A 57 -6.90 -5.78 1.36
N LYS A 58 -6.39 -5.28 2.50
CA LYS A 58 -6.92 -4.09 3.17
C LYS A 58 -6.63 -2.80 2.40
N ILE A 59 -5.41 -2.62 1.88
CA ILE A 59 -5.02 -1.47 1.05
C ILE A 59 -5.88 -1.41 -0.23
N GLU A 60 -5.99 -2.53 -0.95
CA GLU A 60 -6.80 -2.66 -2.17
C GLU A 60 -8.26 -2.29 -1.91
N ASN A 61 -8.89 -2.90 -0.89
CA ASN A 61 -10.27 -2.62 -0.52
C ASN A 61 -10.46 -1.18 0.00
N GLN A 62 -9.49 -0.61 0.73
CA GLN A 62 -9.61 0.76 1.26
C GLN A 62 -9.45 1.81 0.16
N ILE A 63 -8.38 1.73 -0.64
CA ILE A 63 -7.94 2.76 -1.60
C ILE A 63 -8.49 2.53 -3.02
N GLY A 64 -8.96 1.32 -3.34
CA GLY A 64 -9.47 0.95 -4.67
C GLY A 64 -8.36 0.65 -5.68
N LEU A 65 -7.24 0.09 -5.20
CA LEU A 65 -6.12 -0.37 -6.02
C LEU A 65 -6.17 -1.90 -6.20
N GLU A 66 -5.35 -2.42 -7.12
CA GLU A 66 -5.14 -3.85 -7.37
C GLU A 66 -3.63 -4.09 -7.45
N PHE A 67 -3.10 -5.02 -6.65
CA PHE A 67 -1.69 -5.41 -6.64
C PHE A 67 -1.49 -6.56 -7.64
N GLU A 68 -0.45 -6.47 -8.47
CA GLU A 68 -0.09 -7.60 -9.35
C GLU A 68 0.56 -8.72 -8.52
N ASP A 69 0.22 -10.00 -8.78
CA ASP A 69 0.65 -11.17 -7.99
C ASP A 69 2.14 -11.18 -7.59
N ARG A 70 3.03 -10.70 -8.47
CA ARG A 70 4.47 -10.60 -8.22
C ARG A 70 4.85 -9.71 -7.03
N TYR A 71 3.98 -8.76 -6.67
CA TYR A 71 4.13 -7.85 -5.52
C TYR A 71 3.37 -8.32 -4.27
N LEU A 72 2.80 -9.53 -4.27
CA LEU A 72 2.32 -10.19 -3.05
C LEU A 72 3.48 -10.85 -2.26
N ASN A 73 4.69 -10.91 -2.85
CA ASN A 73 5.89 -11.36 -2.17
C ASN A 73 6.43 -10.28 -1.22
N TYR A 74 6.17 -10.43 0.08
CA TYR A 74 6.65 -9.52 1.13
C TYR A 74 8.17 -9.30 1.13
N LEU A 75 8.97 -10.24 0.59
CA LEU A 75 10.43 -10.11 0.49
C LEU A 75 10.88 -8.99 -0.48
N GLU A 76 10.02 -8.56 -1.41
CA GLU A 76 10.27 -7.40 -2.28
C GLU A 76 10.07 -6.06 -1.54
N PHE A 77 9.43 -6.09 -0.36
CA PHE A 77 9.05 -4.91 0.42
C PHE A 77 9.78 -4.90 1.77
N GLN A 78 10.95 -4.28 1.80
CA GLN A 78 11.78 -4.23 3.00
C GLN A 78 11.19 -3.30 4.06
N THR A 79 10.67 -2.13 3.66
CA THR A 79 10.16 -1.08 4.55
C THR A 79 8.74 -0.63 4.20
N VAL A 80 8.09 0.07 5.13
CA VAL A 80 6.76 0.68 4.91
C VAL A 80 6.82 1.72 3.77
N GLU A 81 7.92 2.45 3.61
CA GLU A 81 8.15 3.37 2.49
C GLU A 81 8.04 2.68 1.14
N ASN A 82 8.53 1.43 1.01
CA ASN A 82 8.43 0.69 -0.25
C ASN A 82 6.96 0.42 -0.62
N VAL A 83 6.13 0.06 0.37
CA VAL A 83 4.69 -0.18 0.17
C VAL A 83 3.97 1.12 -0.20
N ILE A 84 4.23 2.22 0.53
CA ILE A 84 3.65 3.53 0.24
C ILE A 84 4.05 4.01 -1.17
N SER A 85 5.32 3.89 -1.51
CA SER A 85 5.86 4.26 -2.83
C SER A 85 5.25 3.45 -3.97
N TYR A 86 5.02 2.15 -3.76
CA TYR A 86 4.35 1.29 -4.74
C TYR A 86 2.89 1.69 -4.93
N CYS A 87 2.14 1.89 -3.84
CA CYS A 87 0.75 2.33 -3.89
C CYS A 87 0.60 3.72 -4.56
N GLN A 88 1.47 4.67 -4.23
CA GLN A 88 1.51 5.98 -4.88
C GLN A 88 1.80 5.88 -6.39
N ARG A 89 2.67 4.94 -6.82
CA ARG A 89 2.93 4.68 -8.25
C ARG A 89 1.70 4.09 -8.95
N LEU A 90 1.05 3.07 -8.38
CA LEU A 90 -0.20 2.51 -8.92
C LEU A 90 -1.29 3.57 -9.05
N ALA A 91 -1.53 4.32 -7.97
CA ALA A 91 -2.55 5.36 -7.90
C ALA A 91 -2.27 6.55 -8.85
N SER A 92 -1.00 6.82 -9.16
CA SER A 92 -0.62 7.83 -10.17
C SER A 92 -0.66 7.29 -11.61
N ALA A 93 -0.70 5.97 -11.82
CA ALA A 93 -0.62 5.37 -13.14
C ALA A 93 -2.00 5.20 -13.81
N ASP A 94 -3.02 4.73 -13.07
CA ASP A 94 -4.41 4.44 -13.50
C ASP A 94 -4.58 3.44 -14.68
N ARG A 95 -3.60 3.29 -15.57
CA ARG A 95 -3.66 2.44 -16.78
C ARG A 95 -2.32 1.77 -17.09
N GLY A 96 -2.06 0.67 -16.40
CA GLY A 96 -0.91 -0.20 -16.62
C GLY A 96 0.05 -0.19 -15.44
N GLY A 97 0.27 -1.36 -14.84
CA GLY A 97 1.29 -1.57 -13.82
C GLY A 97 2.71 -1.34 -14.36
N PRO A 98 3.72 -1.22 -13.48
CA PRO A 98 5.09 -0.97 -13.88
C PRO A 98 5.61 -2.06 -14.82
N THR A 99 5.77 -1.71 -16.10
CA THR A 99 6.32 -2.59 -17.13
C THR A 99 7.75 -2.97 -16.76
N ASN A 100 7.96 -4.22 -16.35
CA ASN A 100 9.29 -4.77 -16.12
C ASN A 100 10.10 -4.70 -17.43
N PRO A 101 11.24 -3.99 -17.48
CA PRO A 101 12.08 -3.92 -18.68
C PRO A 101 12.97 -5.15 -18.89
N ASN A 102 12.96 -6.13 -17.97
CA ASN A 102 13.75 -7.35 -18.02
C ASN A 102 12.87 -8.60 -18.16
N CYS A 103 12.42 -8.86 -19.39
CA CYS A 103 11.97 -10.18 -19.85
C CYS A 103 13.06 -10.79 -20.75
#